data_AF-A0A7C5ERF6-F1
#
_entry.id   AF-A0A7C5ERF6-F1
#
_cell.length_a   1.000
_cell.length_b   1.000
_cell.length_c   1.000
_cell.angle_alpha   90.00
_cell.angle_beta   90.00
_cell.angle_gamma   90.00
#
_symmetry.space_group_name_H-M   'P 1'
#
loop_
_entity.id
_entity.type
_entity.pdbx_description
1 polymer ?
#
loop_
_entity_poly.entity_id
_entity_poly.type
_entity_poly.pdbx_seq_one_letter_code
_entity_poly.pdbx_strand_id
1 'polypeptide(L)'
;PSTASPASFLLAGIAAGLEVANRPIVLPAMMVVWCGSLILMRSMRRIPRGRVAACLGCSAAGFALVAGALALAKGQCAGRAGILPDNGGINFYLANNENWRQTACARPGAEWNRILRFARENGAVSVAERDIFFRRKAWEYFRASPMVFLKGIAIRLHMFLCGREIPRNVDLYEYRVASPPLAALAWRIGGFGFPFGVLWPLAAAGAVVAFRRVGFPFAAMAMAFATGAAFFPAAGRYRIMIAPAVAVMAAVGAEEIARAIRERFARRVACGLSVFAVVFLLSAFPAHLPEERSPEFFRAELMRLAGLEKFESGMGDFGESLFRRAAGLAPDDAETLNYLACALARMGRKYEALGFAERAAAVSPDEPAYLANLANLLMAGGRPAEAEVLLLRAITLDHGTAELRINLGLCLAKQGRYAEAIEQFEEGLRLCPGHPLASQFLAAAREEAGAPRPPTCP
;
A
#
# COMPACT_ATOMS: atom_id res chain seq x y z
N PRO A 1 20.62 -3.24 -39.02
CA PRO A 1 20.37 -4.70 -38.85
C PRO A 1 21.36 -5.42 -37.88
N SER A 2 22.18 -4.69 -37.13
CA SER A 2 23.20 -5.21 -36.20
C SER A 2 22.77 -5.25 -34.72
N THR A 3 21.52 -4.92 -34.39
CA THR A 3 21.10 -4.64 -33.00
C THR A 3 20.62 -5.85 -32.20
N ALA A 4 20.36 -7.00 -32.83
CA ALA A 4 19.94 -8.22 -32.14
C ALA A 4 21.16 -9.11 -31.80
N SER A 5 21.97 -8.67 -30.83
CA SER A 5 23.07 -9.48 -30.32
C SER A 5 22.58 -10.37 -29.16
N PRO A 6 22.96 -11.66 -29.09
CA PRO A 6 22.61 -12.52 -27.96
C PRO A 6 23.06 -11.93 -26.60
N ALA A 7 24.19 -11.21 -26.58
CA ALA A 7 24.68 -10.51 -25.38
C ALA A 7 23.73 -9.39 -24.91
N SER A 8 23.18 -8.60 -25.84
CA SER A 8 22.18 -7.57 -25.51
C SER A 8 20.90 -8.19 -24.94
N PHE A 9 20.49 -9.36 -25.45
CA PHE A 9 19.35 -10.10 -24.90
C PHE A 9 19.65 -10.72 -23.55
N LEU A 10 20.88 -11.21 -23.31
CA LEU A 10 21.31 -11.65 -21.99
C LEU A 10 21.18 -10.52 -20.95
N LEU A 11 21.69 -9.33 -21.29
CA LEU A 11 21.56 -8.14 -20.43
C LEU A 11 20.10 -7.73 -20.22
N ALA A 12 19.26 -7.79 -21.26
CA ALA A 12 17.83 -7.55 -21.14
C ALA A 12 17.15 -8.58 -20.20
N GLY A 13 17.58 -9.84 -20.26
CA GLY A 13 17.17 -10.91 -19.34
C GLY A 13 17.56 -10.62 -17.90
N ILE A 14 18.80 -10.20 -17.66
CA ILE A 14 19.29 -9.83 -16.32
C ILE A 14 18.51 -8.62 -15.78
N ALA A 15 18.33 -7.58 -16.60
CA ALA A 15 17.56 -6.40 -16.24
C ALA A 15 16.11 -6.77 -15.87
N ALA A 16 15.49 -7.68 -16.62
CA ALA A 16 14.17 -8.21 -16.32
C ALA A 16 14.12 -8.97 -14.98
N GLY A 17 15.12 -9.81 -14.71
CA GLY A 17 15.23 -10.52 -13.44
C GLY A 17 15.36 -9.57 -12.25
N LEU A 18 16.18 -8.51 -12.39
CA LEU A 18 16.33 -7.45 -11.38
C LEU A 18 15.04 -6.66 -11.18
N GLU A 19 14.32 -6.37 -12.27
CA GLU A 19 13.06 -5.66 -12.21
C GLU A 19 11.99 -6.48 -11.47
N VAL A 20 11.90 -7.78 -11.72
CA VAL A 20 10.98 -8.69 -11.00
C VAL A 20 11.34 -8.80 -9.52
N ALA A 21 12.64 -8.85 -9.19
CA ALA A 21 13.10 -8.85 -7.81
C ALA A 21 12.66 -7.59 -7.04
N ASN A 22 12.58 -6.44 -7.73
CA ASN A 22 12.13 -5.18 -7.15
C ASN A 22 10.59 -5.01 -7.18
N ARG A 23 9.95 -5.38 -8.30
CA ARG A 23 8.51 -5.20 -8.57
C ARG A 23 7.94 -6.43 -9.29
N PRO A 24 7.38 -7.39 -8.53
CA PRO A 24 6.94 -8.69 -9.06
C PRO A 24 5.78 -8.59 -10.05
N ILE A 25 5.05 -7.49 -9.97
CA ILE A 25 3.90 -7.17 -10.81
C ILE A 25 4.25 -6.99 -12.29
N VAL A 26 5.53 -6.79 -12.58
CA VAL A 26 6.07 -6.62 -13.93
C VAL A 26 6.39 -7.98 -14.59
N LEU A 27 6.21 -9.09 -13.89
CA LEU A 27 6.50 -10.42 -14.44
C LEU A 27 5.58 -10.80 -15.64
N PRO A 28 4.23 -10.70 -15.57
CA PRO A 28 3.36 -11.04 -16.71
C PRO A 28 3.53 -10.05 -17.87
N ALA A 29 3.78 -8.79 -17.54
CA ALA A 29 4.12 -7.71 -18.44
C ALA A 29 5.35 -8.01 -19.30
N MET A 30 6.45 -8.43 -18.68
CA MET A 30 7.68 -8.72 -19.40
C MET A 30 7.57 -9.93 -20.31
N MET A 31 6.79 -10.95 -19.93
CA MET A 31 6.51 -12.08 -20.83
C MET A 31 5.78 -11.62 -22.09
N VAL A 32 4.80 -10.72 -21.97
CA VAL A 32 4.14 -10.09 -23.13
C VAL A 32 5.11 -9.26 -23.97
N VAL A 33 5.98 -8.46 -23.33
CA VAL A 33 7.01 -7.65 -24.00
C VAL A 33 7.99 -8.54 -24.77
N TRP A 34 8.47 -9.62 -24.16
CA TRP A 34 9.36 -10.59 -24.80
C TRP A 34 8.67 -11.33 -25.93
N CYS A 35 7.46 -11.86 -25.69
CA CYS A 35 6.69 -12.56 -26.71
C CYS A 35 6.36 -11.68 -27.91
N GLY A 36 6.07 -10.40 -27.70
CA GLY A 36 5.71 -9.54 -28.81
C GLY A 36 6.89 -8.80 -29.45
N SER A 37 8.00 -8.59 -28.74
CA SER A 37 9.26 -8.13 -29.36
C SER A 37 9.79 -9.20 -30.32
N LEU A 38 9.55 -10.48 -30.02
CA LEU A 38 9.75 -11.59 -30.96
C LEU A 38 8.85 -11.55 -32.19
N ILE A 39 7.57 -11.25 -32.02
CA ILE A 39 6.63 -11.11 -33.13
C ILE A 39 7.07 -9.94 -34.02
N LEU A 40 7.47 -8.82 -33.41
CA LEU A 40 8.00 -7.65 -34.11
C LEU A 40 9.29 -7.98 -34.87
N MET A 41 10.25 -8.64 -34.22
CA MET A 41 11.50 -9.09 -34.85
C MET A 41 11.27 -10.08 -36.00
N ARG A 42 10.25 -10.94 -35.89
CA ARG A 42 9.85 -11.88 -36.94
C ARG A 42 9.12 -11.18 -38.09
N SER A 43 8.39 -10.09 -37.81
CA SER A 43 7.74 -9.25 -38.82
C SER A 43 8.71 -8.35 -39.59
N MET A 44 9.85 -8.01 -38.99
CA MET A 44 10.99 -7.39 -39.68
C MET A 44 11.78 -8.47 -40.43
N ARG A 45 11.36 -8.76 -41.67
CA ARG A 45 11.71 -9.90 -42.55
C ARG A 45 13.22 -10.17 -42.85
N ARG A 46 14.16 -10.09 -41.90
CA ARG A 46 15.61 -10.27 -42.15
C ARG A 46 16.43 -11.00 -41.07
N ILE A 47 15.81 -11.60 -40.04
CA ILE A 47 16.56 -12.30 -38.97
C ILE A 47 16.39 -13.84 -39.08
N PRO A 48 17.48 -14.63 -39.15
CA PRO A 48 17.43 -16.09 -39.17
C PRO A 48 16.79 -16.68 -37.91
N ARG A 49 16.00 -17.75 -38.05
CA ARG A 49 15.30 -18.42 -36.93
C ARG A 49 16.26 -18.86 -35.81
N GLY A 50 17.44 -19.38 -36.15
CA GLY A 50 18.44 -19.78 -35.16
C GLY A 50 18.98 -18.62 -34.32
N ARG A 51 19.13 -17.43 -34.91
CA ARG A 51 19.54 -16.22 -34.19
C ARG A 51 18.45 -15.72 -33.24
N VAL A 52 17.17 -15.83 -33.64
CA VAL A 52 16.03 -15.53 -32.76
C VAL A 52 16.00 -16.49 -31.56
N ALA A 53 16.16 -17.79 -31.80
CA ALA A 53 16.23 -18.79 -30.74
C ALA A 53 17.40 -18.55 -29.78
N ALA A 54 18.59 -18.20 -30.30
CA ALA A 54 19.75 -17.86 -29.48
C ALA A 54 19.50 -16.61 -28.61
N CYS A 55 18.91 -15.55 -29.18
CA CYS A 55 18.56 -14.35 -28.41
C CYS A 55 17.56 -14.66 -27.29
N LEU A 56 16.59 -15.54 -27.53
CA LEU A 56 15.65 -15.97 -26.48
C LEU A 56 16.28 -16.83 -25.42
N GLY A 57 17.12 -17.78 -25.82
CA GLY A 57 17.90 -18.59 -24.88
C GLY A 57 18.73 -17.70 -23.97
N CYS A 58 19.43 -16.70 -24.52
CA CYS A 58 20.20 -15.74 -23.74
C CYS A 58 19.33 -14.88 -22.80
N SER A 59 18.19 -14.37 -23.27
CA SER A 59 17.27 -13.60 -22.40
C SER A 59 16.71 -14.44 -21.26
N ALA A 60 16.30 -15.68 -21.55
CA ALA A 60 15.79 -16.61 -20.55
C ALA A 60 16.90 -16.99 -19.54
N ALA A 61 18.13 -17.23 -20.01
CA ALA A 61 19.28 -17.52 -19.16
C ALA A 61 19.62 -16.34 -18.24
N GLY A 62 19.65 -15.12 -18.78
CA GLY A 62 19.92 -13.91 -17.99
C GLY A 62 18.89 -13.68 -16.90
N PHE A 63 17.62 -13.93 -17.20
CA PHE A 63 16.55 -13.87 -16.20
C PHE A 63 16.65 -14.99 -15.18
N ALA A 64 16.85 -16.23 -15.62
CA ALA A 64 16.98 -17.39 -14.75
C ALA A 64 18.17 -17.27 -13.80
N LEU A 65 19.26 -16.60 -14.21
CA LEU A 65 20.41 -16.31 -13.35
C LEU A 65 20.00 -15.49 -12.11
N VAL A 66 19.28 -14.39 -12.33
CA VAL A 66 18.83 -13.50 -11.25
C VAL A 66 17.69 -14.13 -10.46
N ALA A 67 16.68 -14.64 -11.16
CA ALA A 67 15.50 -15.28 -10.58
C ALA A 67 15.87 -16.53 -9.76
N GLY A 68 16.79 -17.36 -10.25
CA GLY A 68 17.30 -18.54 -9.55
C GLY A 68 18.08 -18.17 -8.30
N ALA A 69 18.98 -17.19 -8.38
CA ALA A 69 19.71 -16.69 -7.21
C ALA A 69 18.75 -16.16 -6.13
N LEU A 70 17.74 -15.38 -6.53
CA LEU A 70 16.71 -14.88 -5.62
C LEU A 70 15.90 -16.01 -4.99
N ALA A 71 15.49 -17.00 -5.77
CA ALA A 71 14.74 -18.15 -5.28
C ALA A 71 15.54 -18.99 -4.28
N LEU A 72 16.86 -19.17 -4.52
CA LEU A 72 17.76 -19.87 -3.61
C LEU A 72 17.96 -19.08 -2.31
N ALA A 73 18.27 -17.78 -2.39
CA ALA A 73 18.42 -16.93 -1.21
C ALA A 73 17.14 -16.92 -0.36
N LYS A 74 15.98 -16.81 -1.00
CA LYS A 74 14.69 -16.90 -0.31
C LYS A 74 14.46 -18.28 0.31
N GLY A 75 14.84 -19.36 -0.38
CA GLY A 75 14.78 -20.72 0.16
C GLY A 75 15.59 -20.87 1.45
N GLN A 76 16.79 -20.28 1.50
CA GLN A 76 17.67 -20.30 2.66
C GLN A 76 17.16 -19.44 3.82
N CYS A 77 16.67 -18.22 3.53
CA CYS A 77 16.26 -17.28 4.59
C CYS A 77 14.82 -17.49 5.08
N ALA A 78 13.91 -17.93 4.22
CA ALA A 78 12.47 -17.99 4.49
C ALA A 78 11.88 -19.41 4.40
N GLY A 79 12.71 -20.44 4.19
CA GLY A 79 12.29 -21.84 4.11
C GLY A 79 11.46 -22.18 2.87
N ARG A 80 11.36 -21.26 1.89
CA ARG A 80 10.59 -21.47 0.66
C ARG A 80 11.24 -20.79 -0.52
N ALA A 81 11.59 -21.58 -1.54
CA ALA A 81 12.09 -21.04 -2.80
C ALA A 81 10.99 -20.29 -3.56
N GLY A 82 11.33 -19.14 -4.15
CA GLY A 82 10.44 -18.37 -4.99
C GLY A 82 10.99 -17.00 -5.36
N ILE A 83 10.49 -16.45 -6.46
CA ILE A 83 10.96 -15.18 -7.03
C ILE A 83 10.08 -13.98 -6.64
N LEU A 84 8.90 -14.26 -6.08
CA LEU A 84 7.97 -13.24 -5.62
C LEU A 84 8.17 -12.99 -4.11
N PRO A 85 8.10 -11.74 -3.64
CA PRO A 85 7.97 -11.37 -2.24
C PRO A 85 6.73 -12.00 -1.62
N ASP A 86 6.81 -12.32 -0.33
CA ASP A 86 5.71 -12.91 0.43
C ASP A 86 4.55 -11.93 0.72
N ASN A 87 4.65 -10.70 0.20
CA ASN A 87 3.57 -9.72 0.23
C ASN A 87 2.67 -9.80 -1.04
N GLY A 88 2.96 -10.71 -1.97
CA GLY A 88 2.21 -10.83 -3.22
C GLY A 88 0.73 -11.18 -3.00
N GLY A 89 0.46 -12.10 -2.07
CA GLY A 89 -0.89 -12.57 -1.76
C GLY A 89 -1.77 -11.50 -1.14
N ILE A 90 -1.27 -10.76 -0.14
CA ILE A 90 -2.02 -9.64 0.44
C ILE A 90 -2.26 -8.56 -0.62
N ASN A 91 -1.24 -8.16 -1.39
CA ASN A 91 -1.41 -7.16 -2.44
C ASN A 91 -2.42 -7.58 -3.51
N PHE A 92 -2.48 -8.87 -3.85
CA PHE A 92 -3.53 -9.40 -4.73
C PHE A 92 -4.90 -9.29 -4.04
N TYR A 93 -5.02 -9.70 -2.78
CA TYR A 93 -6.27 -9.67 -2.03
C TYR A 93 -6.85 -8.26 -1.86
N LEU A 94 -6.03 -7.22 -1.63
CA LEU A 94 -6.50 -5.84 -1.36
C LEU A 94 -7.46 -5.29 -2.42
N ALA A 95 -7.32 -5.69 -3.68
CA ALA A 95 -8.24 -5.29 -4.75
C ALA A 95 -9.22 -6.39 -5.17
N ASN A 96 -9.07 -7.61 -4.67
CA ASN A 96 -9.76 -8.79 -5.17
C ASN A 96 -10.47 -9.52 -4.04
N ASN A 97 -11.30 -8.79 -3.31
CA ASN A 97 -12.20 -9.32 -2.29
C ASN A 97 -13.54 -8.56 -2.32
N GLU A 98 -14.51 -9.01 -1.53
CA GLU A 98 -15.87 -8.45 -1.49
C GLU A 98 -15.89 -6.97 -1.07
N ASN A 99 -15.00 -6.60 -0.14
CA ASN A 99 -14.86 -5.25 0.42
C ASN A 99 -13.70 -4.47 -0.24
N TRP A 100 -13.32 -4.80 -1.48
CA TRP A 100 -12.14 -4.22 -2.12
C TRP A 100 -12.13 -2.69 -2.18
N ARG A 101 -13.30 -2.04 -2.16
CA ARG A 101 -13.38 -0.57 -2.14
C ARG A 101 -12.77 0.05 -0.89
N GLN A 102 -12.83 -0.66 0.24
CA GLN A 102 -12.24 -0.24 1.52
C GLN A 102 -10.78 -0.70 1.62
N THR A 103 -10.47 -1.91 1.13
CA THR A 103 -9.12 -2.46 1.27
C THR A 103 -8.14 -2.00 0.18
N ALA A 104 -8.60 -1.51 -0.97
CA ALA A 104 -7.73 -1.11 -2.08
C ALA A 104 -6.83 0.07 -1.72
N CYS A 105 -7.29 0.96 -0.83
CA CYS A 105 -6.52 2.08 -0.29
C CYS A 105 -5.82 1.76 1.04
N ALA A 106 -5.95 0.55 1.58
CA ALA A 106 -5.33 0.21 2.87
C ALA A 106 -3.81 0.44 2.85
N ARG A 107 -3.33 1.18 3.86
CA ARG A 107 -1.92 1.56 4.04
C ARG A 107 -1.37 0.99 5.34
N PRO A 108 -0.03 0.85 5.45
CA PRO A 108 0.60 0.46 6.72
C PRO A 108 0.03 1.30 7.87
N GLY A 109 -0.48 0.65 8.91
CA GLY A 109 -1.28 1.28 9.96
C GLY A 109 -2.42 0.36 10.42
N ALA A 110 -3.41 0.93 11.12
CA ALA A 110 -4.54 0.19 11.70
C ALA A 110 -5.30 -0.65 10.65
N GLU A 111 -5.63 -0.07 9.49
CA GLU A 111 -6.30 -0.80 8.40
C GLU A 111 -5.51 -2.00 7.90
N TRP A 112 -4.22 -1.83 7.64
CA TRP A 112 -3.35 -2.91 7.22
C TRP A 112 -3.20 -3.98 8.30
N ASN A 113 -3.09 -3.58 9.56
CA ASN A 113 -3.00 -4.48 10.69
C ASN A 113 -4.28 -5.29 10.87
N ARG A 114 -5.47 -4.69 10.70
CA ARG A 114 -6.75 -5.40 10.68
C ARG A 114 -6.79 -6.47 9.59
N ILE A 115 -6.34 -6.14 8.37
CA ILE A 115 -6.27 -7.12 7.27
C ILE A 115 -5.31 -8.25 7.63
N LEU A 116 -4.11 -7.95 8.15
CA LEU A 116 -3.16 -8.97 8.56
C LEU A 116 -3.67 -9.85 9.71
N ARG A 117 -4.45 -9.27 10.63
CA ARG A 117 -5.03 -9.99 11.76
C ARG A 117 -6.07 -11.00 11.32
N PHE A 118 -6.92 -10.63 10.36
CA PHE A 118 -7.87 -11.56 9.74
C PHE A 118 -7.21 -12.86 9.26
N ALA A 119 -6.00 -12.78 8.70
CA ALA A 119 -5.26 -13.99 8.31
C ALA A 119 -4.79 -14.81 9.52
N ARG A 120 -4.27 -14.16 10.57
CA ARG A 120 -3.82 -14.83 11.80
C ARG A 120 -4.96 -15.55 12.53
N GLU A 121 -6.11 -14.89 12.66
CA GLU A 121 -7.33 -15.46 13.26
C GLU A 121 -7.81 -16.72 12.52
N ASN A 122 -7.47 -16.83 11.23
CA ASN A 122 -7.77 -17.98 10.39
C ASN A 122 -6.58 -18.97 10.29
N GLY A 123 -5.67 -18.95 11.27
CA GLY A 123 -4.58 -19.91 11.40
C GLY A 123 -3.36 -19.64 10.51
N ALA A 124 -3.31 -18.50 9.80
CA ALA A 124 -2.15 -18.13 8.99
C ALA A 124 -1.21 -17.21 9.79
N VAL A 125 -0.25 -17.81 10.49
CA VAL A 125 0.65 -17.10 11.42
C VAL A 125 1.93 -16.69 10.72
N SER A 126 2.54 -17.59 9.94
CA SER A 126 3.78 -17.30 9.23
C SER A 126 3.57 -16.35 8.04
N VAL A 127 4.64 -15.68 7.59
CA VAL A 127 4.56 -14.80 6.41
C VAL A 127 4.11 -15.60 5.17
N ALA A 128 4.64 -16.81 5.00
CA ALA A 128 4.31 -17.70 3.88
C ALA A 128 2.87 -18.22 3.94
N GLU A 129 2.35 -18.56 5.12
CA GLU A 129 0.95 -18.94 5.30
C GLU A 129 0.01 -17.79 4.95
N ARG A 130 0.30 -16.57 5.42
CA ARG A 130 -0.52 -15.38 5.12
C ARG A 130 -0.58 -15.11 3.63
N ASP A 131 0.55 -15.21 2.95
CA ASP A 131 0.66 -15.07 1.50
C ASP A 131 -0.21 -16.09 0.74
N ILE A 132 -0.21 -17.36 1.16
CA ILE A 132 -1.09 -18.41 0.61
C ILE A 132 -2.56 -18.11 0.94
N PHE A 133 -2.86 -17.76 2.18
CA PHE A 133 -4.20 -17.48 2.68
C PHE A 133 -4.90 -16.39 1.85
N PHE A 134 -4.24 -15.25 1.66
CA PHE A 134 -4.82 -14.13 0.91
C PHE A 134 -5.00 -14.45 -0.58
N ARG A 135 -4.05 -15.16 -1.20
CA ARG A 135 -4.24 -15.64 -2.58
C ARG A 135 -5.45 -16.55 -2.69
N ARG A 136 -5.60 -17.50 -1.76
CA ARG A 136 -6.74 -18.43 -1.75
C ARG A 136 -8.05 -17.66 -1.60
N LYS A 137 -8.13 -16.70 -0.68
CA LYS A 137 -9.31 -15.85 -0.48
C LYS A 137 -9.71 -15.06 -1.73
N ALA A 138 -8.74 -14.48 -2.43
CA ALA A 138 -9.02 -13.78 -3.68
C ALA A 138 -9.56 -14.70 -4.79
N TRP A 139 -9.04 -15.93 -4.87
CA TRP A 139 -9.54 -16.95 -5.81
C TRP A 139 -10.92 -17.51 -5.41
N GLU A 140 -11.20 -17.66 -4.11
CA GLU A 140 -12.53 -18.00 -3.60
C GLU A 140 -13.55 -16.94 -4.04
N TYR A 141 -13.22 -15.65 -3.87
CA TYR A 141 -14.07 -14.54 -4.32
C TYR A 141 -14.30 -14.56 -5.84
N PHE A 142 -13.26 -14.79 -6.65
CA PHE A 142 -13.41 -14.93 -8.10
C PHE A 142 -14.37 -16.06 -8.48
N ARG A 143 -14.25 -17.23 -7.84
CA ARG A 143 -15.13 -18.38 -8.12
C ARG A 143 -16.57 -18.13 -7.67
N ALA A 144 -16.76 -17.47 -6.53
CA ALA A 144 -18.07 -17.17 -5.98
C ALA A 144 -18.81 -16.10 -6.78
N SER A 145 -18.10 -15.12 -7.35
CA SER A 145 -18.70 -13.95 -8.01
C SER A 145 -17.86 -13.43 -9.18
N PRO A 146 -17.72 -14.20 -10.28
CA PRO A 146 -16.80 -13.86 -11.37
C PRO A 146 -17.16 -12.55 -12.07
N MET A 147 -18.44 -12.24 -12.25
CA MET A 147 -18.87 -10.99 -12.90
C MET A 147 -18.60 -9.76 -12.03
N VAL A 148 -18.76 -9.86 -10.70
CA VAL A 148 -18.46 -8.77 -9.77
C VAL A 148 -16.95 -8.53 -9.70
N PHE A 149 -16.17 -9.61 -9.70
CA PHE A 149 -14.71 -9.57 -9.80
C PHE A 149 -14.24 -8.85 -11.07
N LEU A 150 -14.76 -9.24 -12.24
CA LEU A 150 -14.43 -8.62 -13.53
C LEU A 150 -14.85 -7.14 -13.58
N LYS A 151 -16.01 -6.79 -13.00
CA LYS A 151 -16.42 -5.38 -12.85
C LYS A 151 -15.43 -4.60 -11.99
N GLY A 152 -14.91 -5.18 -10.90
CA GLY A 152 -13.87 -4.58 -10.08
C GLY A 152 -12.58 -4.30 -10.86
N ILE A 153 -12.14 -5.26 -11.68
CA ILE A 153 -11.01 -5.08 -12.60
C ILE A 153 -11.26 -3.91 -13.56
N ALA A 154 -12.44 -3.86 -14.19
CA ALA A 154 -12.78 -2.78 -15.14
C ALA A 154 -12.74 -1.41 -14.47
N ILE A 155 -13.26 -1.29 -13.24
CA ILE A 155 -13.19 -0.04 -12.47
C ILE A 155 -11.74 0.37 -12.20
N ARG A 156 -10.88 -0.57 -11.81
CA ARG A 156 -9.45 -0.26 -11.53
C ARG A 156 -8.66 0.07 -12.78
N LEU A 157 -8.97 -0.56 -13.91
CA LEU A 157 -8.41 -0.17 -15.21
C LEU A 157 -8.85 1.24 -15.60
N HIS A 158 -10.10 1.61 -15.33
CA HIS A 158 -10.57 2.98 -15.53
C HIS A 158 -9.87 3.97 -14.58
N MET A 159 -9.68 3.60 -13.32
CA MET A 159 -8.88 4.37 -12.37
C MET A 159 -7.43 4.50 -12.82
N PHE A 160 -6.84 3.50 -13.46
CA PHE A 160 -5.50 3.62 -14.03
C PHE A 160 -5.42 4.76 -15.06
N LEU A 161 -6.47 4.95 -15.87
CA LEU A 161 -6.55 6.02 -16.87
C LEU A 161 -6.82 7.42 -16.27
N CYS A 162 -7.71 7.52 -15.28
CA CYS A 162 -8.27 8.81 -14.83
C CYS A 162 -8.27 9.05 -13.32
N GLY A 163 -7.92 8.06 -12.49
CA GLY A 163 -8.02 8.10 -11.03
C GLY A 163 -7.05 9.09 -10.38
N ARG A 164 -7.23 9.38 -9.08
CA ARG A 164 -6.25 10.17 -8.31
C ARG A 164 -5.00 9.34 -8.11
N GLU A 165 -3.84 9.97 -8.08
CA GLU A 165 -2.66 9.27 -7.56
C GLU A 165 -2.87 9.00 -6.07
N ILE A 166 -3.00 7.71 -5.72
CA ILE A 166 -3.18 7.28 -4.34
C ILE A 166 -1.82 7.39 -3.65
N PRO A 167 -1.68 8.26 -2.62
CA PRO A 167 -0.41 8.42 -1.95
C PRO A 167 -0.03 7.15 -1.17
N ARG A 168 1.26 6.81 -1.18
CA ARG A 168 1.81 5.86 -0.20
C ARG A 168 2.13 6.59 1.10
N ASN A 169 3.00 7.60 1.01
CA ASN A 169 3.51 8.40 2.13
C ASN A 169 3.44 9.91 1.86
N VAL A 170 3.17 10.31 0.61
CA VAL A 170 3.26 11.69 0.12
C VAL A 170 2.12 11.89 -0.87
N ASP A 171 1.28 12.90 -0.66
CA ASP A 171 0.25 13.30 -1.61
C ASP A 171 0.76 14.39 -2.56
N LEU A 172 1.03 14.00 -3.81
CA LEU A 172 1.51 14.91 -4.85
C LEU A 172 0.64 16.17 -5.01
N TYR A 173 -0.68 16.04 -4.84
CA TYR A 173 -1.61 17.14 -5.01
C TYR A 173 -1.60 18.12 -3.84
N GLU A 174 -1.18 17.71 -2.65
CA GLU A 174 -0.95 18.64 -1.53
C GLU A 174 0.33 19.45 -1.76
N TYR A 175 1.41 18.81 -2.20
CA TYR A 175 2.70 19.48 -2.43
C TYR A 175 2.65 20.51 -3.57
N ARG A 176 1.71 20.36 -4.50
CA ARG A 176 1.52 21.32 -5.60
C ARG A 176 1.23 22.74 -5.09
N VAL A 177 0.61 22.88 -3.93
CA VAL A 177 0.26 24.19 -3.35
C VAL A 177 1.53 25.00 -3.04
N ALA A 178 2.62 24.31 -2.69
CA ALA A 178 3.90 24.92 -2.33
C ALA A 178 4.95 24.85 -3.47
N SER A 179 4.61 24.31 -4.64
CA SER A 179 5.58 24.08 -5.73
C SER A 179 5.01 24.50 -7.08
N PRO A 180 5.45 25.63 -7.65
CA PRO A 180 5.00 26.09 -8.96
C PRO A 180 5.20 25.05 -10.09
N PRO A 181 6.33 24.32 -10.17
CA PRO A 181 6.48 23.24 -11.15
C PRO A 181 5.43 22.14 -11.00
N LEU A 182 5.13 21.71 -9.76
CA LEU A 182 4.10 20.70 -9.52
C LEU A 182 2.69 21.25 -9.78
N ALA A 183 2.42 22.52 -9.46
CA ALA A 183 1.15 23.15 -9.80
C ALA A 183 0.87 23.13 -11.30
N ALA A 184 1.90 23.33 -12.13
CA ALA A 184 1.82 23.27 -13.59
C ALA A 184 1.78 21.84 -14.15
N LEU A 185 2.51 20.90 -13.53
CA LEU A 185 2.75 19.55 -14.05
C LEU A 185 2.02 18.42 -13.30
N ALA A 186 1.20 18.73 -12.30
CA ALA A 186 0.47 17.74 -11.51
C ALA A 186 -0.85 18.34 -10.99
N TRP A 187 -1.82 18.50 -11.89
CA TRP A 187 -3.12 19.06 -11.57
C TRP A 187 -4.25 18.16 -12.05
N ARG A 188 -5.41 18.29 -11.40
CA ARG A 188 -6.64 17.56 -11.71
C ARG A 188 -7.85 18.43 -11.41
N ILE A 189 -8.84 18.38 -12.29
CA ILE A 189 -10.15 19.02 -12.19
C ILE A 189 -11.20 17.94 -12.50
N GLY A 190 -11.92 17.47 -11.49
CA GLY A 190 -12.81 16.31 -11.64
C GLY A 190 -12.03 15.03 -12.02
N GLY A 191 -12.42 14.37 -13.11
CA GLY A 191 -11.71 13.20 -13.64
C GLY A 191 -10.46 13.54 -14.46
N PHE A 192 -10.42 14.74 -15.04
CA PHE A 192 -9.39 15.14 -15.99
C PHE A 192 -8.21 15.81 -15.31
N GLY A 193 -6.98 15.50 -15.73
CA GLY A 193 -5.79 16.11 -15.15
C GLY A 193 -4.51 15.75 -15.86
N PHE A 194 -3.49 16.59 -15.71
CA PHE A 194 -2.16 16.31 -16.20
C PHE A 194 -1.36 15.51 -15.14
N PRO A 195 -0.55 14.50 -15.53
CA PRO A 195 -0.16 14.17 -16.91
C PRO A 195 -1.13 13.26 -17.70
N PHE A 196 -1.82 12.34 -17.04
CA PHE A 196 -2.42 11.19 -17.72
C PHE A 196 -3.63 11.51 -18.61
N GLY A 197 -4.40 12.55 -18.31
CA GLY A 197 -5.50 13.01 -19.17
C GLY A 197 -5.03 13.56 -20.52
N VAL A 198 -3.75 13.91 -20.66
CA VAL A 198 -3.16 14.41 -21.91
C VAL A 198 -2.26 13.35 -22.55
N LEU A 199 -1.39 12.72 -21.74
CA LEU A 199 -0.40 11.79 -22.26
C LEU A 199 -1.02 10.50 -22.80
N TRP A 200 -2.04 9.93 -22.15
CA TRP A 200 -2.66 8.69 -22.64
C TRP A 200 -3.36 8.85 -23.98
N PRO A 201 -4.22 9.87 -24.20
CA PRO A 201 -4.84 10.08 -25.51
C PRO A 201 -3.83 10.24 -26.64
N LEU A 202 -2.77 11.03 -26.43
CA LEU A 202 -1.72 11.25 -27.43
C LEU A 202 -0.92 9.97 -27.72
N ALA A 203 -0.53 9.24 -26.69
CA ALA A 203 0.24 8.00 -26.85
C ALA A 203 -0.60 6.91 -27.54
N ALA A 204 -1.87 6.77 -27.20
CA ALA A 204 -2.78 5.81 -27.83
C ALA A 204 -3.06 6.14 -29.30
N ALA A 205 -3.34 7.42 -29.61
CA ALA A 205 -3.54 7.86 -30.99
C ALA A 205 -2.28 7.65 -31.85
N GLY A 206 -1.11 7.99 -31.31
CA GLY A 206 0.19 7.71 -31.92
C GLY A 206 0.45 6.24 -32.20
N ALA A 207 0.14 5.38 -31.22
CA ALA A 207 0.27 3.94 -31.35
C ALA A 207 -0.60 3.37 -32.48
N VAL A 208 -1.75 3.97 -32.78
CA VAL A 208 -2.61 3.55 -33.89
C VAL A 208 -2.11 4.10 -35.23
N VAL A 209 -1.74 5.38 -35.29
CA VAL A 209 -1.21 6.02 -36.52
C VAL A 209 0.11 5.37 -36.97
N ALA A 210 0.96 4.99 -36.02
CA ALA A 210 2.29 4.43 -36.26
C ALA A 210 2.47 3.03 -35.63
N PHE A 211 1.47 2.15 -35.76
CA PHE A 211 1.43 0.83 -35.10
C PHE A 211 2.71 -0.02 -35.30
N ARG A 212 3.29 0.02 -36.50
CA ARG A 212 4.51 -0.75 -36.82
C ARG A 212 5.78 -0.22 -36.15
N ARG A 213 5.83 1.06 -35.79
CA ARG A 213 6.99 1.67 -35.13
C ARG A 213 6.82 1.76 -33.62
N VAL A 214 5.60 2.08 -33.18
CA VAL A 214 5.32 2.54 -31.81
C VAL A 214 4.23 1.70 -31.14
N GLY A 215 3.36 1.05 -31.94
CA GLY A 215 2.19 0.35 -31.43
C GLY A 215 2.51 -0.86 -30.57
N PHE A 216 3.49 -1.69 -30.97
CA PHE A 216 3.86 -2.85 -30.18
C PHE A 216 4.52 -2.47 -28.82
N PRO A 217 5.57 -1.64 -28.79
CA PRO A 217 6.15 -1.19 -27.51
C PRO A 217 5.11 -0.50 -26.61
N PHE A 218 4.23 0.33 -27.19
CA PHE A 218 3.13 0.96 -26.46
C PHE A 218 2.18 -0.06 -25.86
N ALA A 219 1.68 -1.00 -26.67
CA ALA A 219 0.74 -2.02 -26.22
C ALA A 219 1.35 -2.89 -25.12
N ALA A 220 2.62 -3.26 -25.27
CA ALA A 220 3.32 -4.07 -24.29
C ALA A 220 3.47 -3.33 -22.94
N MET A 221 3.85 -2.05 -22.96
CA MET A 221 3.90 -1.19 -21.78
C MET A 221 2.50 -0.96 -21.17
N ALA A 222 1.51 -0.64 -21.99
CA ALA A 222 0.15 -0.40 -21.53
C ALA A 222 -0.44 -1.65 -20.87
N MET A 223 -0.31 -2.82 -21.49
CA MET A 223 -0.77 -4.08 -20.91
C MET A 223 -0.01 -4.43 -19.63
N ALA A 224 1.28 -4.14 -19.58
CA ALA A 224 2.10 -4.36 -18.40
C ALA A 224 1.54 -3.66 -17.15
N PHE A 225 1.38 -2.34 -17.27
CA PHE A 225 0.92 -1.51 -16.16
C PHE A 225 -0.57 -1.66 -15.91
N ALA A 226 -1.37 -1.86 -16.95
CA ALA A 226 -2.80 -2.16 -16.82
C ALA A 226 -3.03 -3.46 -16.05
N THR A 227 -2.28 -4.53 -16.35
CA THR A 227 -2.35 -5.79 -15.60
C THR A 227 -1.96 -5.56 -14.14
N GLY A 228 -0.93 -4.74 -13.92
CA GLY A 228 -0.54 -4.38 -12.58
C GLY A 228 -1.65 -3.65 -11.81
N ALA A 229 -2.15 -2.55 -12.36
CA ALA A 229 -3.22 -1.78 -11.74
C ALA A 229 -4.54 -2.57 -11.57
N ALA A 230 -4.83 -3.48 -12.51
CA ALA A 230 -6.01 -4.34 -12.48
C ALA A 230 -5.98 -5.34 -11.32
N PHE A 231 -4.83 -6.00 -11.09
CA PHE A 231 -4.76 -7.10 -10.15
C PHE A 231 -4.12 -6.76 -8.82
N PHE A 232 -3.28 -5.72 -8.75
CA PHE A 232 -2.66 -5.30 -7.50
C PHE A 232 -2.79 -3.77 -7.35
N PRO A 233 -3.59 -3.31 -6.39
CA PRO A 233 -3.85 -1.88 -6.22
C PRO A 233 -2.57 -1.14 -5.86
N ALA A 234 -1.58 -1.81 -5.24
CA ALA A 234 -0.25 -1.26 -5.01
C ALA A 234 0.39 -0.65 -6.27
N ALA A 235 0.13 -1.17 -7.47
CA ALA A 235 0.66 -0.57 -8.69
C ALA A 235 -0.16 0.61 -9.23
N GLY A 236 -1.46 0.67 -8.92
CA GLY A 236 -2.29 1.86 -9.18
C GLY A 236 -1.88 3.07 -8.36
N ARG A 237 -1.15 2.87 -7.25
CA ARG A 237 -0.59 3.93 -6.37
C ARG A 237 0.67 4.62 -6.92
N TYR A 238 1.27 4.11 -8.01
CA TYR A 238 2.57 4.60 -8.52
C TYR A 238 2.56 4.91 -10.01
N ARG A 239 1.42 5.31 -10.56
CA ARG A 239 1.31 5.62 -11.99
C ARG A 239 2.23 6.78 -12.35
N ILE A 240 2.49 7.73 -11.45
CA ILE A 240 3.38 8.86 -11.77
C ILE A 240 4.77 8.40 -12.26
N MET A 241 5.25 7.24 -11.79
CA MET A 241 6.54 6.66 -12.22
C MET A 241 6.58 6.30 -13.71
N ILE A 242 5.43 6.07 -14.34
CA ILE A 242 5.34 5.75 -15.76
C ILE A 242 5.17 6.99 -16.64
N ALA A 243 4.95 8.17 -16.04
CA ALA A 243 4.75 9.40 -16.80
C ALA A 243 5.90 9.69 -17.80
N PRO A 244 7.20 9.49 -17.46
CA PRO A 244 8.28 9.67 -18.44
C PRO A 244 8.16 8.72 -19.64
N ALA A 245 7.83 7.45 -19.40
CA ALA A 245 7.69 6.47 -20.47
C ALA A 245 6.48 6.78 -21.37
N VAL A 246 5.33 7.13 -20.78
CA VAL A 246 4.14 7.55 -21.54
C VAL A 246 4.40 8.87 -22.28
N ALA A 247 5.17 9.80 -21.70
CA ALA A 247 5.51 11.08 -22.33
C ALA A 247 6.33 10.91 -23.61
N VAL A 248 7.34 10.02 -23.61
CA VAL A 248 8.09 9.68 -24.82
C VAL A 248 7.15 9.14 -25.90
N MET A 249 6.25 8.22 -25.53
CA MET A 249 5.29 7.64 -26.47
C MET A 249 4.27 8.66 -26.98
N ALA A 250 3.83 9.58 -26.13
CA ALA A 250 2.96 10.69 -26.49
C ALA A 250 3.65 11.67 -27.45
N ALA A 251 4.93 11.98 -27.22
CA ALA A 251 5.72 12.86 -28.09
C ALA A 251 5.90 12.26 -29.49
N VAL A 252 6.32 10.98 -29.55
CA VAL A 252 6.41 10.26 -30.84
C VAL A 252 5.03 10.18 -31.50
N GLY A 253 3.97 9.93 -30.72
CA GLY A 253 2.61 9.90 -31.22
C GLY A 253 2.15 11.21 -31.84
N ALA A 254 2.41 12.33 -31.17
CA ALA A 254 2.12 13.67 -31.67
C ALA A 254 2.88 13.96 -32.97
N GLU A 255 4.15 13.58 -33.05
CA GLU A 255 4.96 13.77 -34.27
C GLU A 255 4.41 12.96 -35.46
N GLU A 256 4.02 11.70 -35.22
CA GLU A 256 3.44 10.83 -36.26
C GLU A 256 2.05 11.30 -36.71
N ILE A 257 1.23 11.83 -35.81
CA ILE A 257 -0.04 12.47 -36.16
C ILE A 257 0.22 13.70 -37.03
N ALA A 258 1.16 14.58 -36.64
CA ALA A 258 1.52 15.77 -37.42
C ALA A 258 2.09 15.41 -38.80
N ARG A 259 2.87 14.32 -38.89
CA ARG A 259 3.37 13.79 -40.16
C ARG A 259 2.23 13.26 -41.04
N ALA A 260 1.31 12.46 -40.49
CA ALA A 260 0.17 11.92 -41.22
C ALA A 260 -0.78 13.03 -41.75
N ILE A 261 -0.91 14.14 -41.01
CA ILE A 261 -1.63 15.34 -41.46
C ILE A 261 -0.93 15.98 -42.66
N ARG A 262 0.40 16.20 -42.57
CA ARG A 262 1.21 16.77 -43.66
C ARG A 262 1.18 15.92 -44.92
N GLU A 263 1.22 14.59 -44.76
CA GLU A 263 1.18 13.61 -45.85
C GLU A 263 -0.25 13.34 -46.38
N ARG A 264 -1.27 14.04 -45.84
CA ARG A 264 -2.69 13.93 -46.24
C ARG A 264 -3.28 12.51 -46.14
N PHE A 265 -2.84 11.71 -45.18
CA PHE A 265 -3.39 10.38 -44.91
C PHE A 265 -4.69 10.43 -44.10
N ALA A 266 -5.77 10.94 -44.71
CA ALA A 266 -7.05 11.23 -44.04
C ALA A 266 -7.60 10.06 -43.20
N ARG A 267 -7.56 8.81 -43.70
CA ARG A 267 -8.06 7.64 -42.95
C ARG A 267 -7.27 7.36 -41.66
N ARG A 268 -5.94 7.51 -41.69
CA ARG A 268 -5.10 7.28 -40.50
C ARG A 268 -5.28 8.40 -39.48
N VAL A 269 -5.37 9.64 -39.96
CA VAL A 269 -5.64 10.81 -39.10
C VAL A 269 -7.01 10.67 -38.43
N ALA A 270 -8.06 10.32 -39.18
CA ALA A 270 -9.39 10.10 -38.62
C ALA A 270 -9.41 8.98 -37.56
N CYS A 271 -8.71 7.87 -37.82
CA CYS A 271 -8.57 6.77 -36.86
C CYS A 271 -7.84 7.21 -35.58
N GLY A 272 -6.71 7.92 -35.73
CA GLY A 272 -5.95 8.47 -34.59
C GLY A 272 -6.77 9.46 -33.76
N LEU A 273 -7.47 10.40 -34.41
CA LEU A 273 -8.35 11.36 -33.73
C LEU A 273 -9.53 10.68 -33.02
N SER A 274 -10.08 9.62 -33.60
CA SER A 274 -11.15 8.84 -32.95
C SER A 274 -10.65 8.17 -31.67
N VAL A 275 -9.46 7.56 -31.73
CA VAL A 275 -8.83 6.92 -30.56
C VAL A 275 -8.48 7.97 -29.51
N PHE A 276 -7.94 9.12 -29.92
CA PHE A 276 -7.70 10.25 -29.03
C PHE A 276 -8.99 10.65 -28.30
N ALA A 277 -10.09 10.87 -29.03
CA ALA A 277 -11.37 11.28 -28.47
C ALA A 277 -11.93 10.26 -27.47
N VAL A 278 -11.87 8.97 -27.79
CA VAL A 278 -12.33 7.90 -26.89
C VAL A 278 -11.52 7.87 -25.60
N VAL A 279 -10.19 7.85 -25.70
CA VAL A 279 -9.32 7.83 -24.52
C VAL A 279 -9.45 9.11 -23.71
N PHE A 280 -9.57 10.27 -24.37
CA PHE A 280 -9.81 11.55 -23.72
C PHE A 280 -11.12 11.55 -22.92
N LEU A 281 -12.22 11.09 -23.53
CA LEU A 281 -13.51 11.00 -22.84
C LEU A 281 -13.43 10.04 -21.64
N LEU A 282 -12.83 8.86 -21.80
CA LEU A 282 -12.60 7.94 -20.69
C LEU A 282 -11.75 8.60 -19.58
N SER A 283 -10.71 9.35 -19.94
CA SER A 283 -9.89 10.10 -18.99
C SER A 283 -10.62 11.26 -18.31
N ALA A 284 -11.69 11.79 -18.91
CA ALA A 284 -12.45 12.92 -18.37
C ALA A 284 -13.52 12.48 -17.35
N PHE A 285 -14.04 11.25 -17.44
CA PHE A 285 -15.04 10.73 -16.50
C PHE A 285 -14.37 10.14 -15.24
N PRO A 286 -14.57 10.71 -14.05
CA PRO A 286 -13.89 10.23 -12.86
C PRO A 286 -14.40 8.85 -12.41
N ALA A 287 -13.48 7.91 -12.17
CA ALA A 287 -13.67 6.89 -11.15
C ALA A 287 -13.11 7.40 -9.82
N HIS A 288 -13.92 7.32 -8.77
CA HIS A 288 -13.52 7.66 -7.41
C HIS A 288 -13.64 6.44 -6.51
N LEU A 289 -12.61 6.21 -5.70
CA LEU A 289 -12.77 5.44 -4.47
C LEU A 289 -13.48 6.30 -3.42
N PRO A 290 -14.19 5.69 -2.45
CA PRO A 290 -14.78 6.43 -1.33
C PRO A 290 -13.75 7.29 -0.59
N GLU A 291 -12.52 6.81 -0.38
CA GLU A 291 -11.46 7.59 0.30
C GLU A 291 -10.93 8.76 -0.55
N GLU A 292 -11.13 8.76 -1.87
CA GLU A 292 -10.75 9.89 -2.73
C GLU A 292 -11.71 11.08 -2.65
N ARG A 293 -12.85 10.94 -1.96
CA ARG A 293 -13.94 11.94 -1.99
C ARG A 293 -13.65 13.20 -1.20
N SER A 294 -12.67 13.21 -0.29
CA SER A 294 -12.31 14.36 0.53
C SER A 294 -10.82 14.67 0.39
N PRO A 295 -10.44 15.74 -0.34
CA PRO A 295 -9.08 16.28 -0.33
C PRO A 295 -8.57 16.57 1.09
N GLU A 296 -9.48 16.92 1.99
CA GLU A 296 -9.19 17.23 3.39
C GLU A 296 -8.63 16.03 4.16
N PHE A 297 -9.02 14.80 3.80
CA PHE A 297 -8.52 13.58 4.44
C PHE A 297 -7.00 13.42 4.30
N PHE A 298 -6.46 13.59 3.09
CA PHE A 298 -5.01 13.47 2.88
C PHE A 298 -4.23 14.60 3.55
N ARG A 299 -4.81 15.80 3.56
CA ARG A 299 -4.23 16.94 4.25
C ARG A 299 -4.23 16.74 5.77
N ALA A 300 -5.30 16.16 6.33
CA ALA A 300 -5.38 15.79 7.73
C ALA A 300 -4.28 14.79 8.09
N GLU A 301 -4.12 13.74 7.29
CA GLU A 301 -3.08 12.75 7.50
C GLU A 301 -1.66 13.33 7.40
N LEU A 302 -1.40 14.19 6.41
CA LEU A 302 -0.11 14.88 6.30
C LEU A 302 0.18 15.70 7.55
N MET A 303 -0.81 16.44 8.06
CA MET A 303 -0.69 17.19 9.31
C MET A 303 -0.45 16.28 10.51
N ARG A 304 -1.13 15.13 10.58
CA ARG A 304 -0.90 14.12 11.62
C ARG A 304 0.53 13.56 11.57
N LEU A 305 1.02 13.17 10.40
CA LEU A 305 2.38 12.64 10.25
C LEU A 305 3.45 13.69 10.56
N ALA A 306 3.25 14.93 10.11
CA ALA A 306 4.11 16.05 10.51
C ALA A 306 4.04 16.31 12.02
N GLY A 307 2.85 16.19 12.62
CA GLY A 307 2.67 16.30 14.07
C GLY A 307 3.49 15.27 14.84
N LEU A 308 3.50 14.02 14.37
CA LEU A 308 4.30 12.93 14.95
C LEU A 308 5.79 13.24 14.90
N GLU A 309 6.32 13.63 13.73
CA GLU A 309 7.75 13.96 13.58
C GLU A 309 8.16 15.15 14.47
N LYS A 310 7.28 16.16 14.62
CA LYS A 310 7.55 17.30 15.50
C LYS A 310 7.54 16.90 16.97
N PHE A 311 6.67 15.96 17.35
CA PHE A 311 6.65 15.41 18.70
C PHE A 311 7.93 14.61 19.01
N GLU A 312 8.39 13.79 18.06
CA GLU A 312 9.65 13.02 18.17
C GLU A 312 10.88 13.94 18.23
N SER A 313 10.83 15.08 17.52
CA SER A 313 11.89 16.09 17.50
C SER A 313 11.89 17.03 18.72
N GLY A 314 11.06 16.77 19.73
CA GLY A 314 10.96 17.58 20.95
C GLY A 314 10.14 18.86 20.84
N MET A 315 9.52 19.14 19.68
CA MET A 315 8.65 20.29 19.43
C MET A 315 7.19 19.93 19.73
N GLY A 316 6.91 19.52 20.96
CA GLY A 316 5.61 18.98 21.38
C GLY A 316 4.43 19.89 21.07
N ASP A 317 4.49 21.17 21.45
CA ASP A 317 3.40 22.15 21.27
C ASP A 317 3.03 22.32 19.79
N PHE A 318 4.05 22.37 18.92
CA PHE A 318 3.83 22.47 17.48
C PHE A 318 3.20 21.18 16.93
N GLY A 319 3.68 20.02 17.40
CA GLY A 319 3.09 18.71 17.08
C GLY A 319 1.62 18.61 17.48
N GLU A 320 1.25 19.06 18.69
CA GLU A 320 -0.15 19.12 19.13
C GLU A 320 -0.98 20.03 18.22
N SER A 321 -0.46 21.21 17.86
CA SER A 321 -1.18 22.12 16.96
C SER A 321 -1.48 21.46 15.61
N LEU A 322 -0.56 20.66 15.09
CA LEU A 322 -0.73 19.93 13.84
C LEU A 322 -1.78 18.82 13.98
N PHE A 323 -1.77 18.08 15.09
CA PHE A 323 -2.82 17.10 15.38
C PHE A 323 -4.21 17.74 15.50
N ARG A 324 -4.33 18.93 16.13
CA ARG A 324 -5.61 19.67 16.19
C ARG A 324 -6.10 20.10 14.81
N ARG A 325 -5.19 20.58 13.95
CA ARG A 325 -5.55 20.94 12.56
C ARG A 325 -5.97 19.72 11.76
N ALA A 326 -5.29 18.59 11.93
CA ALA A 326 -5.69 17.32 11.35
C ALA A 326 -7.09 16.90 11.79
N ALA A 327 -7.39 16.96 13.10
CA ALA A 327 -8.70 16.64 13.65
C ALA A 327 -9.80 17.61 13.18
N GLY A 328 -9.46 18.86 12.88
CA GLY A 328 -10.39 19.82 12.28
C GLY A 328 -10.76 19.49 10.83
N LEU A 329 -9.83 18.89 10.08
CA LEU A 329 -10.03 18.47 8.68
C LEU A 329 -10.72 17.11 8.57
N ALA A 330 -10.43 16.19 9.50
CA ALA A 330 -11.04 14.87 9.59
C ALA A 330 -11.47 14.58 11.05
N PRO A 331 -12.67 15.05 11.46
CA PRO A 331 -13.14 14.95 12.85
C PRO A 331 -13.32 13.52 13.37
N ASP A 332 -13.56 12.58 12.46
CA ASP A 332 -13.79 11.16 12.75
C ASP A 332 -12.60 10.29 12.30
N ASP A 333 -11.40 10.85 12.15
CA ASP A 333 -10.20 10.05 11.98
C ASP A 333 -9.68 9.54 13.32
N ALA A 334 -10.04 8.29 13.66
CA ALA A 334 -9.65 7.64 14.92
C ALA A 334 -8.14 7.67 15.18
N GLU A 335 -7.32 7.57 14.12
CA GLU A 335 -5.87 7.59 14.26
C GLU A 335 -5.39 8.98 14.71
N THR A 336 -5.83 10.06 14.05
CA THR A 336 -5.54 11.43 14.50
C THR A 336 -6.02 11.69 15.93
N LEU A 337 -7.24 11.27 16.27
CA LEU A 337 -7.80 11.45 17.61
C LEU A 337 -6.94 10.75 18.67
N ASN A 338 -6.49 9.53 18.39
CA ASN A 338 -5.61 8.77 19.28
C ASN A 338 -4.23 9.45 19.45
N TYR A 339 -3.62 9.94 18.36
CA TYR A 339 -2.35 10.67 18.46
C TYR A 339 -2.49 11.96 19.27
N LEU A 340 -3.58 12.70 19.08
CA LEU A 340 -3.87 13.89 19.86
C LEU A 340 -4.05 13.55 21.35
N ALA A 341 -4.75 12.46 21.67
CA ALA A 341 -4.89 11.97 23.05
C ALA A 341 -3.52 11.65 23.68
N CYS A 342 -2.67 10.89 22.99
CA CYS A 342 -1.33 10.56 23.48
C CYS A 342 -0.44 11.81 23.66
N ALA A 343 -0.52 12.76 22.73
CA ALA A 343 0.21 14.03 22.82
C ALA A 343 -0.21 14.83 24.06
N LEU A 344 -1.51 15.03 24.25
CA LEU A 344 -2.07 15.74 25.40
C LEU A 344 -1.73 15.05 26.73
N ALA A 345 -1.74 13.72 26.75
CA ALA A 345 -1.36 12.94 27.93
C ALA A 345 0.09 13.20 28.34
N ARG A 346 1.02 13.21 27.37
CA ARG A 346 2.44 13.50 27.58
C ARG A 346 2.69 14.93 28.05
N MET A 347 1.82 15.86 27.67
CA MET A 347 1.82 17.26 28.11
C MET A 347 1.12 17.47 29.47
N GLY A 348 0.61 16.41 30.12
CA GLY A 348 -0.08 16.50 31.40
C GLY A 348 -1.54 16.94 31.32
N ARG A 349 -2.10 17.17 30.12
CA ARG A 349 -3.49 17.58 29.89
C ARG A 349 -4.43 16.37 29.89
N LYS A 350 -4.47 15.67 31.03
CA LYS A 350 -5.09 14.34 31.19
C LYS A 350 -6.58 14.29 30.86
N TYR A 351 -7.35 15.31 31.25
CA TYR A 351 -8.80 15.36 31.01
C TYR A 351 -9.14 15.51 29.52
N GLU A 352 -8.41 16.37 28.81
CA GLU A 352 -8.58 16.52 27.35
C GLU A 352 -8.14 15.25 26.62
N ALA A 353 -7.01 14.65 27.04
CA ALA A 353 -6.51 13.40 26.49
C ALA A 353 -7.56 12.28 26.56
N LEU A 354 -8.24 12.14 27.71
CA LEU A 354 -9.29 11.14 27.91
C LEU A 354 -10.44 11.31 26.91
N GLY A 355 -10.95 12.54 26.72
CA GLY A 355 -12.05 12.79 25.78
C GLY A 355 -11.70 12.45 24.33
N PHE A 356 -10.45 12.72 23.91
CA PHE A 356 -10.00 12.32 22.56
C PHE A 356 -9.78 10.82 22.42
N ALA A 357 -9.28 10.14 23.46
CA ALA A 357 -9.11 8.68 23.46
C ALA A 357 -10.46 7.95 23.44
N GLU A 358 -11.45 8.42 24.20
CA GLU A 358 -12.82 7.90 24.18
C GLU A 358 -13.44 8.02 22.78
N ARG A 359 -13.27 9.18 22.12
CA ARG A 359 -13.71 9.37 20.73
C ARG A 359 -12.99 8.45 19.75
N ALA A 360 -11.68 8.30 19.87
CA ALA A 360 -10.92 7.40 18.99
C ALA A 360 -11.41 5.94 19.12
N ALA A 361 -11.62 5.48 20.35
CA ALA A 361 -12.18 4.16 20.63
C ALA A 361 -13.64 4.03 20.19
N ALA A 362 -14.45 5.09 20.25
CA ALA A 362 -15.83 5.06 19.74
C ALA A 362 -15.88 4.94 18.21
N VAL A 363 -15.00 5.64 17.50
CA VAL A 363 -14.91 5.58 16.03
C VAL A 363 -14.34 4.23 15.55
N SER A 364 -13.36 3.67 16.25
CA SER A 364 -12.75 2.38 15.94
C SER A 364 -12.76 1.45 17.16
N PRO A 365 -13.92 0.86 17.48
CA PRO A 365 -14.12 0.11 18.71
C PRO A 365 -13.34 -1.20 18.78
N ASP A 366 -12.92 -1.73 17.64
CA ASP A 366 -12.19 -3.01 17.54
C ASP A 366 -10.68 -2.83 17.29
N GLU A 367 -10.13 -1.63 17.55
CA GLU A 367 -8.69 -1.37 17.45
C GLU A 367 -8.01 -1.51 18.83
N PRO A 368 -7.24 -2.59 19.08
CA PRO A 368 -6.64 -2.87 20.39
C PRO A 368 -5.71 -1.77 20.88
N ALA A 369 -4.98 -1.12 19.96
CA ALA A 369 -4.09 -0.02 20.32
C ALA A 369 -4.85 1.17 20.92
N TYR A 370 -6.04 1.48 20.39
CA TYR A 370 -6.86 2.59 20.89
C TYR A 370 -7.51 2.23 22.23
N LEU A 371 -7.99 0.99 22.37
CA LEU A 371 -8.49 0.47 23.65
C LEU A 371 -7.41 0.50 24.73
N ALA A 372 -6.18 0.10 24.41
CA ALA A 372 -5.05 0.12 25.34
C ALA A 372 -4.65 1.55 25.75
N ASN A 373 -4.61 2.49 24.80
CA ASN A 373 -4.30 3.90 25.11
C ASN A 373 -5.39 4.53 26.00
N LEU A 374 -6.67 4.23 25.73
CA LEU A 374 -7.77 4.66 26.58
C LEU A 374 -7.66 4.05 27.98
N ALA A 375 -7.37 2.74 28.08
CA ALA A 375 -7.17 2.07 29.36
C ALA A 375 -6.02 2.69 30.18
N ASN A 376 -4.90 3.03 29.53
CA ASN A 376 -3.77 3.70 30.17
C ASN A 376 -4.16 5.08 30.74
N LEU A 377 -4.99 5.84 30.03
CA LEU A 377 -5.52 7.11 30.50
C LEU A 377 -6.50 6.95 31.67
N LEU A 378 -7.36 5.94 31.62
CA LEU A 378 -8.28 5.61 32.72
C LEU A 378 -7.53 5.18 33.99
N MET A 379 -6.48 4.37 33.85
CA MET A 379 -5.60 4.02 34.97
C MET A 379 -4.92 5.24 35.59
N ALA A 380 -4.46 6.19 34.75
CA ALA A 380 -3.87 7.44 35.21
C ALA A 380 -4.89 8.39 35.88
N GLY A 381 -6.17 8.24 35.53
CA GLY A 381 -7.31 8.96 36.10
C GLY A 381 -7.98 8.26 37.30
N GLY A 382 -7.41 7.17 37.82
CA GLY A 382 -7.94 6.48 39.00
C GLY A 382 -9.15 5.56 38.71
N ARG A 383 -9.36 5.16 37.45
CA ARG A 383 -10.45 4.27 37.00
C ARG A 383 -9.92 2.92 36.50
N PRO A 384 -9.15 2.14 37.30
CA PRO A 384 -8.51 0.91 36.83
C PRO A 384 -9.50 -0.22 36.51
N ALA A 385 -10.66 -0.29 37.18
CA ALA A 385 -11.67 -1.31 36.89
C ALA A 385 -12.21 -1.19 35.44
N GLU A 386 -12.43 0.04 34.96
CA GLU A 386 -12.86 0.28 33.58
C GLU A 386 -11.73 0.02 32.57
N ALA A 387 -10.49 0.34 32.94
CA ALA A 387 -9.31 0.06 32.13
C ALA A 387 -9.11 -1.45 31.91
N GLU A 388 -9.36 -2.28 32.93
CA GLU A 388 -9.27 -3.74 32.84
C GLU A 388 -10.22 -4.30 31.76
N VAL A 389 -11.48 -3.84 31.75
CA VAL A 389 -12.48 -4.28 30.75
C VAL A 389 -11.98 -4.00 29.33
N LEU A 390 -11.41 -2.81 29.09
CA LEU A 390 -10.87 -2.44 27.79
C LEU A 390 -9.64 -3.26 27.41
N LEU A 391 -8.73 -3.53 28.36
CA LEU A 391 -7.52 -4.32 28.12
C LEU A 391 -7.85 -5.78 27.84
N LEU A 392 -8.79 -6.38 28.57
CA LEU A 392 -9.29 -7.72 28.29
C LEU A 392 -9.90 -7.79 26.89
N ARG A 393 -10.72 -6.81 26.50
CA ARG A 393 -11.25 -6.72 25.13
C ARG A 393 -10.12 -6.58 24.09
N ALA A 394 -9.14 -5.72 24.34
CA ALA A 394 -7.98 -5.56 23.45
C ALA A 394 -7.21 -6.89 23.26
N ILE A 395 -7.02 -7.66 24.35
CA ILE A 395 -6.37 -8.99 24.31
C ILE A 395 -7.20 -10.01 23.54
N THR A 396 -8.54 -9.97 23.65
CA THR A 396 -9.41 -10.84 22.85
C THR A 396 -9.36 -10.50 21.35
N LEU A 397 -9.19 -9.21 21.03
CA LEU A 397 -9.17 -8.71 19.66
C LEU A 397 -7.81 -8.90 18.97
N ASP A 398 -6.70 -8.94 19.68
CA ASP A 398 -5.38 -9.30 19.17
C ASP A 398 -4.66 -10.09 20.25
N HIS A 399 -4.44 -11.40 20.01
CA HIS A 399 -4.09 -12.51 20.94
C HIS A 399 -3.08 -12.21 22.08
N GLY A 400 -3.34 -11.18 22.88
CA GLY A 400 -2.49 -10.58 23.89
C GLY A 400 -1.06 -10.33 23.44
N THR A 401 -0.77 -9.24 22.73
CA THR A 401 0.65 -8.82 22.53
C THR A 401 1.34 -8.61 23.88
N ALA A 402 2.68 -8.70 23.91
CA ALA A 402 3.44 -8.47 25.14
C ALA A 402 3.05 -7.14 25.81
N GLU A 403 2.83 -6.08 25.03
CA GLU A 403 2.43 -4.76 25.51
C GLU A 403 1.02 -4.76 26.13
N LEU A 404 0.04 -5.46 25.54
CA LEU A 404 -1.29 -5.61 26.12
C LEU A 404 -1.27 -6.40 27.45
N ARG A 405 -0.46 -7.47 27.52
CA ARG A 405 -0.26 -8.26 28.75
C ARG A 405 0.36 -7.41 29.85
N ILE A 406 1.37 -6.61 29.52
CA ILE A 406 2.03 -5.71 30.47
C ILE A 406 1.05 -4.63 30.96
N ASN A 407 0.28 -4.02 30.07
CA ASN A 407 -0.72 -3.02 30.47
C ASN A 407 -1.80 -3.62 31.38
N LEU A 408 -2.24 -4.87 31.12
CA LEU A 408 -3.16 -5.57 32.02
C LEU A 408 -2.52 -5.86 33.38
N GLY A 409 -1.26 -6.32 33.41
CA GLY A 409 -0.53 -6.51 34.66
C GLY A 409 -0.41 -5.23 35.49
N LEU A 410 -0.09 -4.10 34.85
CA LEU A 410 -0.06 -2.79 35.50
C LEU A 410 -1.44 -2.38 36.05
N CYS A 411 -2.51 -2.68 35.30
CA CYS A 411 -3.88 -2.44 35.73
C CYS A 411 -4.24 -3.24 36.98
N LEU A 412 -3.94 -4.53 36.99
CA LEU A 412 -4.18 -5.43 38.12
C LEU A 412 -3.37 -5.03 39.35
N ALA A 413 -2.11 -4.66 39.17
CA ALA A 413 -1.26 -4.17 40.26
C ALA A 413 -1.81 -2.87 40.87
N LYS A 414 -2.34 -1.94 40.06
CA LYS A 414 -3.04 -0.74 40.55
C LYS A 414 -4.31 -1.03 41.35
N GLN A 415 -4.92 -2.20 41.14
CA GLN A 415 -6.06 -2.68 41.93
C GLN A 415 -5.63 -3.50 43.16
N GLY A 416 -4.33 -3.67 43.42
CA GLY A 416 -3.80 -4.52 44.49
C GLY A 416 -3.86 -6.02 44.20
N ARG A 417 -4.21 -6.43 42.97
CA ARG A 417 -4.28 -7.83 42.52
C ARG A 417 -2.91 -8.31 42.01
N TYR A 418 -1.92 -8.29 42.90
CA TYR A 418 -0.51 -8.53 42.54
C TYR A 418 -0.24 -9.95 42.02
N ALA A 419 -0.93 -10.97 42.53
CA ALA A 419 -0.78 -12.35 42.04
C ALA A 419 -1.16 -12.49 40.55
N GLU A 420 -2.30 -11.92 40.15
CA GLU A 420 -2.75 -11.93 38.76
C GLU A 420 -1.87 -11.03 37.88
N ALA A 421 -1.37 -9.91 38.43
CA ALA A 421 -0.43 -9.04 37.73
C ALA A 421 0.87 -9.79 37.36
N ILE A 422 1.40 -10.60 38.27
CA ILE A 422 2.59 -11.44 38.05
C ILE A 422 2.38 -12.37 36.86
N GLU A 423 1.25 -13.08 36.79
CA GLU A 423 0.94 -13.97 35.67
C GLU A 423 0.94 -13.22 34.32
N GLN A 424 0.35 -12.02 34.28
CA GLN A 424 0.33 -11.24 33.05
C GLN A 424 1.71 -10.72 32.66
N PHE A 425 2.56 -10.32 33.61
CA PHE A 425 3.93 -9.91 33.32
C PHE A 425 4.80 -11.07 32.84
N GLU A 426 4.64 -12.26 33.41
CA GLU A 426 5.33 -13.48 32.98
C GLU A 426 4.92 -13.87 31.56
N GLU A 427 3.63 -13.82 31.24
CA GLU A 427 3.15 -14.07 29.89
C GLU A 427 3.66 -13.00 28.90
N GLY A 428 3.69 -11.73 29.30
CA GLY A 428 4.29 -10.65 28.51
C GLY A 428 5.77 -10.89 28.20
N LEU A 429 6.55 -11.34 29.18
CA LEU A 429 7.96 -11.72 29.02
C LEU A 429 8.13 -12.98 28.17
N ARG A 430 7.21 -13.96 28.26
CA ARG A 430 7.23 -15.15 27.40
C ARG A 430 7.06 -14.77 25.92
N LEU A 431 6.20 -13.79 25.65
CA LEU A 431 5.96 -13.27 24.29
C LEU A 431 7.07 -12.36 23.79
N CYS A 432 7.67 -11.56 24.68
CA CYS A 432 8.81 -10.69 24.36
C CYS A 432 9.84 -10.70 25.51
N PRO A 433 10.81 -11.64 25.47
CA PRO A 433 11.80 -11.77 26.54
C PRO A 433 12.67 -10.53 26.75
N GLY A 434 12.82 -9.69 25.70
CA GLY A 434 13.60 -8.46 25.73
C GLY A 434 12.79 -7.20 26.04
N HIS A 435 11.56 -7.30 26.57
CA HIS A 435 10.75 -6.11 26.83
C HIS A 435 11.42 -5.20 27.90
N PRO A 436 11.68 -3.91 27.62
CA PRO A 436 12.56 -3.07 28.45
C PRO A 436 12.14 -2.92 29.92
N LEU A 437 10.83 -2.92 30.20
CA LEU A 437 10.29 -2.64 31.53
C LEU A 437 9.58 -3.84 32.19
N ALA A 438 9.38 -4.95 31.47
CA ALA A 438 8.50 -6.02 31.95
C ALA A 438 9.06 -6.73 33.19
N SER A 439 10.37 -7.00 33.21
CA SER A 439 11.05 -7.60 34.37
C SER A 439 11.03 -6.68 35.60
N GLN A 440 11.08 -5.36 35.41
CA GLN A 440 11.00 -4.40 36.51
C GLN A 440 9.60 -4.40 37.14
N PHE A 441 8.55 -4.40 36.32
CA PHE A 441 7.17 -4.48 36.81
C PHE A 441 6.88 -5.81 37.50
N LEU A 442 7.40 -6.92 36.97
CA LEU A 442 7.30 -8.24 37.60
C LEU A 442 7.98 -8.27 38.98
N ALA A 443 9.20 -7.72 39.10
CA ALA A 443 9.91 -7.66 40.36
C ALA A 443 9.15 -6.84 41.40
N ALA A 444 8.68 -5.65 41.03
CA ALA A 444 7.88 -4.79 41.91
C ALA A 444 6.58 -5.48 42.37
N ALA A 445 5.88 -6.17 41.46
CA ALA A 445 4.65 -6.89 41.82
C ALA A 445 4.91 -8.06 42.78
N ARG A 446 6.04 -8.76 42.65
CA ARG A 446 6.45 -9.84 43.57
C ARG A 446 6.79 -9.32 44.96
N GLU A 447 7.44 -8.17 45.05
CA GLU A 447 7.77 -7.52 46.32
C GLU A 447 6.49 -7.13 47.07
N GLU A 448 5.54 -6.48 46.40
CA GLU A 448 4.24 -6.10 46.98
C GLU A 448 3.38 -7.32 47.35
N ALA A 449 3.45 -8.41 46.57
CA ALA A 449 2.77 -9.66 46.91
C ALA A 449 3.36 -10.35 48.16
N GLY A 450 4.66 -10.14 48.43
CA GLY A 450 5.37 -10.69 49.59
C GLY A 450 5.39 -9.79 50.82
N ALA A 451 4.98 -8.52 50.70
CA ALA A 451 4.92 -7.58 51.80
C ALA A 451 3.78 -7.94 52.79
N PRO A 452 4.00 -7.91 54.12
CA PRO A 452 2.92 -8.10 55.08
C PRO A 452 1.88 -6.99 54.93
N ARG A 453 0.62 -7.36 54.68
CA ARG A 453 -0.48 -6.38 54.56
C ARG A 453 -0.51 -5.50 55.82
N PRO A 454 -0.53 -4.16 55.70
CA PRO A 454 -0.69 -3.31 56.86
C PRO A 454 -2.02 -3.65 57.55
N PRO A 455 -2.07 -3.63 58.90
CA PRO A 455 -3.30 -3.92 59.61
C PRO A 455 -4.38 -2.93 59.17
N THR A 456 -5.49 -3.46 58.68
CA THR A 456 -6.69 -2.68 58.39
C THR A 456 -7.13 -2.00 59.68
N CYS A 457 -7.08 -0.66 59.74
CA CYS A 457 -7.69 0.06 60.86
C CYS A 457 -9.21 -0.21 60.86
N PRO A 458 -9.78 -0.57 62.02
CA PRO A 458 -11.19 -0.90 62.16
C PRO A 458 -12.14 0.29 61.92
#